data_AF-A1IID0-F1
#
_entry.id   AF-A1IID0-F1
#
_cell.length_a   1.000
_cell.length_b   1.000
_cell.length_c   1.000
_cell.angle_alpha   90.00
_cell.angle_beta   90.00
_cell.angle_gamma   90.00
#
_symmetry.space_group_name_H-M   'P 1'
#
loop_
_entity.id
_entity.type
_entity.pdbx_description
1 polymer ?
#
loop_
_entity_poly.entity_id
_entity_poly.type
_entity_poly.pdbx_seq_one_letter_code
_entity_poly.pdbx_strand_id
1 'polypeptide(L)'
;MAFKTCAFTKRWLVVAVIVMCLCTGYYCQCTGGTDCTSCTSACTGCGNCPNAQTCTNSGNCVNAQTCTTSTNCNRAVTCTSSTNCYTATTCTDSTNCYAATTCTNSTGCPG
;
A
#
# COMPACT_ATOMS: atom_id res chain seq x y z
N MET A 1 -13.67 0.86 -23.11
CA MET A 1 -14.03 -0.50 -23.59
C MET A 1 -15.24 -0.96 -22.80
N ALA A 2 -16.41 -1.04 -23.43
CA ALA A 2 -17.70 -1.30 -22.79
C ALA A 2 -17.91 -2.80 -22.53
N PHE A 3 -18.33 -3.18 -21.32
CA PHE A 3 -18.73 -4.55 -21.00
C PHE A 3 -20.23 -4.72 -21.29
N LYS A 4 -20.53 -5.53 -22.31
CA LYS A 4 -21.89 -5.93 -22.69
C LYS A 4 -22.20 -7.27 -22.00
N THR A 5 -23.14 -7.29 -21.07
CA THR A 5 -23.56 -8.49 -20.33
C THR A 5 -24.57 -9.30 -21.14
N CYS A 6 -24.37 -10.61 -21.27
CA CYS A 6 -25.34 -11.55 -21.84
C CYS A 6 -25.46 -12.79 -20.97
N ALA A 7 -26.67 -13.37 -20.90
CA ALA A 7 -27.11 -14.36 -19.94
C ALA A 7 -26.29 -15.67 -19.97
N PHE A 8 -25.59 -15.98 -18.87
CA PHE A 8 -24.71 -17.14 -18.70
C PHE A 8 -25.43 -18.30 -17.98
N THR A 9 -25.38 -19.51 -18.54
CA THR A 9 -25.85 -20.75 -17.90
C THR A 9 -24.95 -21.16 -16.72
N LYS A 10 -25.50 -21.83 -15.69
CA LYS A 10 -24.83 -22.17 -14.40
C LYS A 10 -23.40 -22.74 -14.52
N ARG A 11 -23.09 -23.51 -15.57
CA ARG A 11 -21.75 -24.08 -15.79
C ARG A 11 -20.73 -23.04 -16.27
N TRP A 12 -21.16 -22.06 -17.05
CA TRP A 12 -20.30 -20.95 -17.49
C TRP A 12 -20.03 -19.93 -16.39
N LEU A 13 -20.95 -19.78 -15.43
CA LEU A 13 -20.73 -18.95 -14.22
C LEU A 13 -19.56 -19.48 -13.38
N VAL A 14 -19.43 -20.79 -13.22
CA VAL A 14 -18.31 -21.39 -12.47
C VAL A 14 -16.98 -21.16 -13.19
N VAL A 15 -16.94 -21.33 -14.52
CA VAL A 15 -15.72 -21.07 -15.31
C VAL A 15 -15.37 -19.57 -15.30
N ALA A 16 -16.36 -18.67 -15.42
CA ALA A 16 -16.14 -17.24 -15.34
C ALA A 16 -15.65 -16.79 -13.95
N VAL A 17 -16.19 -17.37 -12.86
CA VAL A 17 -15.73 -17.10 -11.50
C VAL A 17 -14.30 -17.62 -11.30
N ILE A 18 -13.97 -18.82 -11.79
CA ILE A 18 -12.61 -19.35 -11.69
C ILE A 18 -11.62 -18.50 -12.49
N VAL A 19 -11.97 -18.07 -13.71
CA VAL A 19 -11.12 -17.20 -14.53
C VAL A 19 -10.99 -15.80 -13.94
N MET A 20 -12.07 -15.22 -13.39
CA MET A 20 -12.01 -13.94 -12.66
C MET A 20 -11.14 -14.05 -11.41
N CYS A 21 -11.27 -15.15 -10.65
CA CYS A 21 -10.52 -15.41 -9.42
C CYS A 21 -9.02 -15.64 -9.71
N LEU A 22 -8.73 -16.38 -10.78
CA LEU A 22 -7.36 -16.58 -11.28
C LEU A 22 -6.77 -15.29 -11.85
N CYS A 23 -7.54 -14.47 -12.58
CA CYS A 23 -7.09 -13.14 -13.02
C CYS A 23 -6.81 -12.22 -11.83
N THR A 24 -7.67 -12.19 -10.80
CA THR A 24 -7.37 -11.43 -9.58
C THR A 24 -6.12 -11.90 -8.85
N GLY A 25 -5.81 -13.20 -8.88
CA GLY A 25 -4.55 -13.73 -8.33
C GLY A 25 -3.31 -13.41 -9.19
N TYR A 26 -3.45 -13.42 -10.52
CA TYR A 26 -2.33 -13.26 -11.46
C TYR A 26 -1.90 -11.80 -11.68
N TYR A 27 -2.79 -10.83 -11.45
CA TYR A 27 -2.51 -9.39 -11.61
C TYR A 27 -2.22 -8.65 -10.28
N CYS A 28 -2.17 -9.34 -9.14
CA CYS A 28 -1.73 -8.73 -7.88
C CYS A 28 -0.20 -8.80 -7.75
N GLN A 29 0.53 -8.20 -8.70
CA GLN A 29 1.96 -7.97 -8.50
C GLN A 29 2.12 -6.79 -7.53
N CYS A 30 2.18 -7.10 -6.23
CA CYS A 30 2.48 -6.12 -5.19
C CYS A 30 3.97 -5.91 -4.97
N THR A 31 4.77 -6.34 -5.94
CA THR A 31 6.22 -6.36 -5.93
C THR A 31 6.73 -5.84 -7.26
N GLY A 32 7.33 -4.65 -7.25
CA GLY A 32 7.81 -4.00 -8.47
C GLY A 32 6.68 -3.38 -9.31
N GLY A 33 6.97 -2.24 -9.95
CA GLY A 33 6.05 -1.57 -10.87
C GLY A 33 5.73 -0.13 -10.47
N THR A 34 4.94 0.55 -11.30
CA THR A 34 4.53 1.93 -11.03
C THR A 34 3.26 2.00 -10.18
N ASP A 35 2.32 1.06 -10.39
CA ASP A 35 0.98 1.11 -9.78
C ASP A 35 0.56 -0.22 -9.17
N CYS A 36 0.49 -0.24 -7.84
CA CYS A 36 0.09 -1.37 -7.01
C CYS A 36 -1.16 -1.03 -6.20
N THR A 37 -2.09 -0.31 -6.83
CA THR A 37 -3.33 0.17 -6.18
C THR A 37 -4.23 -0.99 -5.73
N SER A 38 -4.16 -2.14 -6.40
CA SER A 38 -4.87 -3.36 -6.00
C SER A 38 -4.32 -4.02 -4.73
N CYS A 39 -3.12 -3.62 -4.28
CA CYS A 39 -2.44 -4.24 -3.16
C CYS A 39 -2.93 -3.67 -1.84
N THR A 40 -3.53 -4.53 -1.03
CA THR A 40 -4.09 -4.15 0.28
C THR A 40 -3.26 -4.66 1.45
N SER A 41 -2.49 -5.76 1.28
CA SER A 41 -1.71 -6.35 2.36
C SER A 41 -0.31 -5.71 2.46
N ALA A 42 0.59 -6.09 1.57
CA ALA A 42 1.97 -5.64 1.53
C ALA A 42 2.32 -5.15 0.12
N CYS A 43 3.07 -4.07 0.03
CA CYS A 43 3.52 -3.48 -1.22
C CYS A 43 5.02 -3.22 -1.17
N THR A 44 5.77 -3.82 -2.09
CA THR A 44 7.23 -3.75 -2.09
C THR A 44 7.76 -3.23 -3.42
N GLY A 45 8.62 -2.22 -3.38
CA GLY A 45 9.30 -1.75 -4.59
C GLY A 45 8.37 -1.12 -5.64
N CYS A 46 7.25 -0.52 -5.21
CA CYS A 46 6.24 -0.02 -6.14
C CYS A 46 5.96 1.47 -5.97
N GLY A 47 5.75 2.18 -7.08
CA GLY A 47 5.59 3.64 -7.07
C GLY A 47 4.30 4.13 -6.39
N ASN A 48 3.24 3.33 -6.40
CA ASN A 48 1.93 3.76 -5.94
C ASN A 48 1.17 2.65 -5.19
N CYS A 49 1.16 2.72 -3.86
CA CYS A 49 0.55 1.74 -2.96
C CYS A 49 -0.47 2.37 -1.98
N PRO A 50 -1.55 3.00 -2.47
CA PRO A 50 -2.46 3.77 -1.62
C PRO A 50 -3.22 2.92 -0.61
N ASN A 51 -3.45 1.63 -0.90
CA ASN A 51 -4.30 0.74 -0.10
C ASN A 51 -3.52 -0.27 0.75
N ALA A 52 -2.19 -0.33 0.60
CA ALA A 52 -1.38 -1.34 1.26
C ALA A 52 -1.29 -1.08 2.77
N GLN A 53 -1.41 -2.11 3.60
CA GLN A 53 -1.18 -1.98 5.05
C GLN A 53 0.30 -1.88 5.40
N THR A 54 1.18 -2.50 4.61
CA THR A 54 2.64 -2.43 4.77
C THR A 54 3.29 -2.00 3.48
N CYS A 55 4.19 -1.03 3.58
CA CYS A 55 4.99 -0.55 2.46
C CYS A 55 6.50 -0.71 2.73
N THR A 56 7.19 -1.26 1.75
CA THR A 56 8.65 -1.41 1.78
C THR A 56 9.25 -0.91 0.47
N ASN A 57 10.13 0.08 0.51
CA ASN A 57 10.73 0.66 -0.70
C ASN A 57 9.65 1.12 -1.73
N SER A 58 8.57 1.74 -1.25
CA SER A 58 7.38 2.05 -2.06
C SER A 58 6.94 3.51 -1.93
N GLY A 59 6.14 3.97 -2.89
CA GLY A 59 5.57 5.31 -2.93
C GLY A 59 4.06 5.34 -2.72
N ASN A 60 3.54 6.53 -2.35
CA ASN A 60 2.13 6.79 -2.10
C ASN A 60 1.49 5.81 -1.10
N CYS A 61 2.18 5.55 0.00
CA CYS A 61 1.74 4.62 1.04
C CYS A 61 0.76 5.25 2.04
N VAL A 62 -0.31 5.84 1.50
CA VAL A 62 -1.20 6.74 2.26
C VAL A 62 -1.90 6.04 3.42
N ASN A 63 -2.34 4.80 3.23
CA ASN A 63 -3.05 4.01 4.25
C ASN A 63 -2.19 2.91 4.88
N ALA A 64 -0.88 2.92 4.65
CA ALA A 64 0.01 1.96 5.30
C ALA A 64 0.06 2.22 6.80
N GLN A 65 -0.01 1.16 7.59
CA GLN A 65 0.27 1.20 9.03
C GLN A 65 1.77 1.18 9.30
N THR A 66 2.52 0.48 8.44
CA THR A 66 3.97 0.35 8.55
C THR A 66 4.62 0.78 7.25
N CYS A 67 5.57 1.70 7.36
CA CYS A 67 6.39 2.16 6.26
C CYS A 67 7.87 1.96 6.54
N THR A 68 8.55 1.30 5.60
CA THR A 68 10.00 1.11 5.61
C THR A 68 10.57 1.62 4.31
N THR A 69 11.50 2.57 4.37
CA THR A 69 12.14 3.16 3.18
C THR A 69 11.11 3.64 2.15
N SER A 70 10.01 4.24 2.62
CA SER A 70 8.84 4.55 1.77
C SER A 70 8.46 6.02 1.88
N THR A 71 7.60 6.48 0.96
CA THR A 71 7.17 7.88 0.90
C THR A 71 5.65 8.02 0.98
N ASN A 72 5.19 9.19 1.42
CA ASN A 72 3.75 9.52 1.59
C ASN A 72 3.04 8.61 2.59
N CYS A 73 3.70 8.34 3.71
CA CYS A 73 3.24 7.47 4.79
C CYS A 73 2.32 8.17 5.79
N ASN A 74 1.31 8.86 5.26
CA ASN A 74 0.52 9.84 6.00
C ASN A 74 -0.17 9.27 7.24
N ARG A 75 -0.60 8.00 7.16
CA ARG A 75 -1.35 7.30 8.22
C ARG A 75 -0.55 6.18 8.89
N ALA A 76 0.75 6.11 8.64
CA ALA A 76 1.59 5.11 9.27
C ALA A 76 1.60 5.32 10.78
N VAL A 77 1.60 4.21 11.52
CA VAL A 77 1.85 4.16 12.95
C VAL A 77 3.36 4.07 13.18
N THR A 78 4.04 3.30 12.33
CA THR A 78 5.49 3.10 12.39
C THR A 78 6.14 3.52 11.08
N CYS A 79 7.12 4.40 11.18
CA CYS A 79 7.95 4.84 10.07
C CYS A 79 9.43 4.58 10.34
N THR A 80 10.06 3.90 9.39
CA THR A 80 11.51 3.67 9.38
C THR A 80 12.09 4.16 8.07
N SER A 81 13.06 5.07 8.12
CA SER A 81 13.70 5.67 6.94
C SER A 81 12.70 6.19 5.90
N SER A 82 11.58 6.75 6.35
CA SER A 82 10.42 7.09 5.51
C SER A 82 10.05 8.57 5.61
N THR A 83 9.27 9.06 4.65
CA THR A 83 8.86 10.48 4.61
C THR A 83 7.35 10.65 4.69
N ASN A 84 6.92 11.84 5.17
CA ASN A 84 5.51 12.23 5.35
C ASN A 84 4.78 11.36 6.38
N CYS A 85 5.41 11.13 7.53
CA CYS A 85 4.92 10.26 8.60
C CYS A 85 4.07 11.00 9.64
N TYR A 86 3.07 11.74 9.18
CA TYR A 86 2.36 12.75 9.99
C TYR A 86 1.72 12.18 11.26
N THR A 87 1.16 10.97 11.20
CA THR A 87 0.48 10.32 12.32
C THR A 87 1.31 9.24 13.01
N ALA A 88 2.56 9.05 12.62
CA ALA A 88 3.38 7.97 13.15
C ALA A 88 3.65 8.20 14.64
N THR A 89 3.43 7.17 15.45
CA THR A 89 3.78 7.17 16.88
C THR A 89 5.27 6.88 17.04
N THR A 90 5.84 6.08 16.15
CA THR A 90 7.25 5.73 16.13
C THR A 90 7.88 6.17 14.81
N CYS A 91 8.90 7.01 14.91
CA CYS A 91 9.72 7.45 13.79
C CYS A 91 11.19 7.17 14.05
N THR A 92 11.82 6.46 13.11
CA THR A 92 13.26 6.21 13.08
C THR A 92 13.82 6.67 11.73
N ASP A 93 14.84 7.53 11.73
CA ASP A 93 15.46 8.12 10.53
C ASP A 93 14.44 8.67 9.52
N SER A 94 13.32 9.21 10.00
CA SER A 94 12.16 9.59 9.19
C SER A 94 11.85 11.08 9.28
N THR A 95 11.00 11.60 8.40
CA THR A 95 10.67 13.04 8.36
C THR A 95 9.17 13.31 8.45
N ASN A 96 8.82 14.47 8.99
CA ASN A 96 7.45 14.97 9.17
C ASN A 96 6.64 14.13 10.18
N CYS A 97 7.26 13.83 11.32
CA CYS A 97 6.75 12.95 12.37
C CYS A 97 5.92 13.67 13.46
N TYR A 98 4.92 14.45 13.06
CA TYR A 98 4.26 15.43 13.96
C TYR A 98 3.54 14.83 15.17
N ALA A 99 3.19 13.54 15.14
CA ALA A 99 2.52 12.84 16.24
C ALA A 99 3.41 11.80 16.95
N ALA A 100 4.72 11.79 16.68
CA ALA A 100 5.61 10.75 17.20
C ALA A 100 5.86 10.89 18.70
N THR A 101 5.56 9.83 19.44
CA THR A 101 5.96 9.66 20.85
C THR A 101 7.40 9.17 20.96
N THR A 102 7.86 8.43 19.95
CA THR A 102 9.23 7.94 19.86
C THR A 102 9.85 8.46 18.59
N CYS A 103 10.88 9.28 18.75
CA CYS A 103 11.56 9.96 17.67
C CYS A 103 13.06 9.74 17.77
N THR A 104 13.61 8.94 16.86
CA THR A 104 15.04 8.64 16.78
C THR A 104 15.57 9.15 15.46
N ASN A 105 16.55 10.08 15.50
CA ASN A 105 17.18 10.66 14.30
C ASN A 105 16.16 11.16 13.24
N SER A 106 14.98 11.59 13.70
CA SER A 106 13.86 11.94 12.84
C SER A 106 13.55 13.43 12.96
N THR A 107 12.92 14.00 11.95
CA THR A 107 12.58 15.42 11.91
C THR A 107 11.07 15.66 11.96
N GLY A 108 10.68 16.82 12.49
CA GLY A 108 9.27 17.19 12.63
C GLY A 108 8.57 16.46 13.77
N CYS A 109 9.31 15.93 14.75
CA CYS A 109 8.72 15.35 15.95
C CYS A 109 8.22 16.44 16.91
N PRO A 110 7.14 16.20 17.65
CA PRO A 110 6.73 17.08 18.74
C PRO A 110 7.78 17.00 19.84
N GLY A 111 8.44 18.12 20.13
CA GLY A 111 9.39 18.26 21.24
C GLY A 111 8.70 18.55 22.55
#